data_AF-A0A4P7CSW1-F1
#
_entry.id   AF-A0A4P7CSW1-F1
#
_cell.length_a   1.000
_cell.length_b   1.000
_cell.length_c   1.000
_cell.angle_alpha   90.00
_cell.angle_beta   90.00
_cell.angle_gamma   90.00
#
_symmetry.space_group_name_H-M   'P 1'
#
loop_
_entity.id
_entity.type
_entity.pdbx_description
1 polymer ?
#
loop_
_entity_poly.entity_id
_entity_poly.type
_entity_poly.pdbx_seq_one_letter_code
_entity_poly.pdbx_strand_id
1 'polypeptide(L)'
;MNEYPYNFGRGGSVASAETRNRVLRNTYWLLALSMVPTVLGAWVGVTTGFSLFAATSPTMSLLAFFAIAFGFIFAIERTKNSSLGVFVLLGFTFFMGLMLSRLLAFILGFSNGASLIMLAFGGTGIIFATMATIATVSKRDFSGLGKWLFMGVIVILLAGIANMFLHLPALMLTVSVLAIAIFSAYMLFDVQRVVNGGETNYITATLAIYLDLYNVFTNLLAILGIFGGNRN
;
A
#
# COMPACT_ATOMS: atom_id res chain seq x y z
N MET A 1 17.51 58.26 -8.67
CA MET A 1 16.86 57.35 -9.63
C MET A 1 16.93 55.97 -9.01
N ASN A 2 15.79 55.44 -8.56
CA ASN A 2 15.72 54.16 -7.85
C ASN A 2 15.64 53.05 -8.89
N GLU A 3 16.73 52.32 -9.08
CA GLU A 3 16.73 51.11 -9.92
C GLU A 3 16.17 49.95 -9.10
N TYR A 4 14.91 49.61 -9.36
CA TYR A 4 14.36 48.32 -8.98
C TYR A 4 14.82 47.28 -10.00
N PRO A 5 15.59 46.24 -9.63
CA PRO A 5 15.81 45.14 -10.54
C PRO A 5 14.52 44.35 -10.67
N TYR A 6 13.89 44.47 -11.84
CA TYR A 6 12.80 43.63 -12.27
C TYR A 6 13.28 42.18 -12.37
N ASN A 7 12.86 41.34 -11.42
CA ASN A 7 13.12 39.91 -11.44
C ASN A 7 12.10 39.22 -12.36
N PHE A 8 12.52 38.84 -13.56
CA PHE A 8 11.74 38.02 -14.50
C PHE A 8 12.34 36.61 -14.62
N GLY A 9 11.51 35.58 -14.39
CA GLY A 9 11.78 34.17 -14.75
C GLY A 9 11.28 33.18 -13.70
N ARG A 10 10.00 32.77 -13.69
CA ARG A 10 9.38 31.67 -14.46
C ARG A 10 9.99 30.28 -14.19
N GLY A 11 9.23 29.43 -13.47
CA GLY A 11 9.21 27.98 -13.69
C GLY A 11 9.46 27.11 -12.46
N GLY A 12 8.39 26.80 -11.71
CA GLY A 12 8.33 25.71 -10.72
C GLY A 12 9.36 25.81 -9.60
N SER A 13 8.98 26.35 -8.44
CA SER A 13 9.79 26.28 -7.23
C SER A 13 10.17 24.82 -6.95
N VAL A 14 11.38 24.40 -7.32
CA VAL A 14 11.95 23.12 -6.93
C VAL A 14 11.84 23.09 -5.41
N ALA A 15 11.04 22.16 -4.87
CA ALA A 15 10.80 22.09 -3.45
C ALA A 15 12.15 22.10 -2.71
N SER A 16 12.30 23.01 -1.74
CA SER A 16 13.59 23.15 -1.04
C SER A 16 13.96 21.82 -0.39
N ALA A 17 15.27 21.59 -0.21
CA ALA A 17 15.75 20.37 0.44
C ALA A 17 15.09 20.15 1.81
N GLU A 18 14.84 21.24 2.54
CA GLU A 18 14.13 21.23 3.83
C GLU A 18 12.68 20.76 3.70
N THR A 19 11.94 21.25 2.68
CA THR A 19 10.57 20.79 2.42
C THR A 19 10.54 19.30 2.11
N ARG A 20 11.44 18.82 1.23
CA ARG A 20 11.50 17.39 0.87
C ARG A 20 11.79 16.50 2.08
N ASN A 21 12.78 16.88 2.90
CA ASN A 21 13.12 16.15 4.12
C ASN A 21 11.96 16.13 5.13
N ARG A 22 11.21 17.23 5.26
CA ARG A 22 10.02 17.29 6.11
C ARG A 22 8.93 16.34 5.62
N VAL A 23 8.65 16.33 4.31
CA VAL A 23 7.64 15.44 3.72
C VAL A 23 8.05 13.99 3.91
N LEU A 24 9.30 13.62 3.63
CA LEU A 24 9.83 12.27 3.85
C LEU A 24 9.65 11.81 5.29
N ARG A 25 10.13 12.60 6.25
CA ARG A 25 10.03 12.26 7.68
C ARG A 25 8.59 12.09 8.13
N ASN A 26 7.71 13.01 7.73
CA ASN A 26 6.30 12.95 8.07
C ASN A 26 5.60 11.76 7.42
N THR A 27 6.01 11.40 6.21
CA THR A 27 5.51 10.22 5.50
C THR A 27 5.86 8.95 6.27
N TYR A 28 7.12 8.78 6.69
CA TYR A 28 7.53 7.60 7.48
C TYR A 28 6.87 7.54 8.85
N TRP A 29 6.70 8.68 9.54
CA TRP A 29 5.97 8.70 10.80
C TRP A 29 4.49 8.34 10.63
N LEU A 30 3.83 8.91 9.64
CA LEU A 30 2.42 8.63 9.39
C LEU A 30 2.21 7.19 8.89
N LEU A 31 3.15 6.66 8.10
CA LEU A 31 3.18 5.27 7.67
C LEU A 31 3.32 4.31 8.85
N ALA A 32 4.25 4.57 9.78
CA ALA A 32 4.38 3.77 10.99
C ALA A 32 3.11 3.85 11.85
N LEU A 33 2.53 5.05 11.98
CA LEU A 33 1.29 5.26 12.72
C LEU A 33 0.11 4.52 12.09
N SER A 34 0.03 4.43 10.75
CA SER A 34 -1.07 3.76 10.05
C SER A 34 -1.04 2.23 10.15
N MET A 35 0.11 1.65 10.54
CA MET A 35 0.19 0.22 10.86
C MET A 35 -0.61 -0.12 12.12
N VAL A 36 -0.71 0.78 13.10
CA VAL A 36 -1.45 0.58 14.35
C VAL A 36 -2.95 0.30 14.10
N PRO A 37 -3.72 1.19 13.43
CA PRO A 37 -5.11 0.91 13.09
C PRO A 37 -5.26 -0.28 12.15
N THR A 38 -4.28 -0.56 11.26
CA THR A 38 -4.33 -1.76 10.41
C THR A 38 -4.30 -3.04 11.26
N VAL A 39 -3.40 -3.13 12.23
CA VAL A 39 -3.31 -4.27 13.15
C VAL A 39 -4.56 -4.35 14.04
N LEU A 40 -5.06 -3.22 14.55
CA LEU A 40 -6.30 -3.19 15.34
C LEU A 40 -7.51 -3.64 14.51
N GLY A 41 -7.64 -3.19 13.27
CA GLY A 41 -8.69 -3.61 12.35
C GLY A 41 -8.63 -5.10 12.06
N ALA A 42 -7.43 -5.63 11.80
CA ALA A 42 -7.21 -7.06 11.61
C ALA A 42 -7.61 -7.86 12.86
N TRP A 43 -7.18 -7.43 14.04
CA TRP A 43 -7.52 -8.10 15.31
C TRP A 43 -9.01 -8.07 15.61
N VAL A 44 -9.67 -6.91 15.49
CA VAL A 44 -11.12 -6.78 15.63
C VAL A 44 -11.82 -7.69 14.61
N GLY A 45 -11.35 -7.70 13.36
CA GLY A 45 -11.97 -8.49 12.31
C GLY A 45 -11.87 -9.99 12.55
N VAL A 46 -10.73 -10.48 13.04
CA VAL A 46 -10.53 -11.91 13.37
C VAL A 46 -11.37 -12.30 14.58
N THR A 47 -11.35 -11.50 15.66
CA THR A 47 -12.02 -11.83 16.92
C THR A 47 -13.55 -11.80 16.84
N THR A 48 -14.11 -10.87 16.06
CA THR A 48 -15.55 -10.74 15.88
C THR A 48 -16.10 -11.66 14.79
N GLY A 49 -15.24 -12.40 14.07
CA GLY A 49 -15.64 -13.12 12.86
C GLY A 49 -16.18 -12.18 11.77
N PHE A 50 -15.68 -10.94 11.76
CA PHE A 50 -16.17 -9.89 10.89
C PHE A 50 -16.12 -10.34 9.44
N SER A 51 -17.30 -10.38 8.86
CA SER A 51 -17.49 -10.67 7.46
C SER A 51 -18.56 -9.72 6.95
N LEU A 52 -18.15 -8.47 6.72
CA LEU A 52 -19.01 -7.38 6.21
C LEU A 52 -19.81 -7.82 4.97
N PHE A 53 -19.40 -8.91 4.32
CA PHE A 53 -19.98 -9.44 3.11
C PHE A 53 -20.21 -10.97 3.11
N ALA A 54 -20.24 -11.65 4.26
CA ALA A 54 -20.55 -13.09 4.27
C ALA A 54 -21.99 -13.42 3.81
N ALA A 55 -22.92 -12.49 4.02
CA ALA A 55 -24.33 -12.66 3.65
C ALA A 55 -24.66 -12.17 2.22
N THR A 56 -23.68 -11.62 1.48
CA THR A 56 -23.86 -11.11 0.12
C THR A 56 -23.09 -11.95 -0.90
N SER A 57 -23.44 -11.86 -2.18
CA SER A 57 -22.72 -12.59 -3.23
C SER A 57 -21.24 -12.17 -3.28
N PRO A 58 -20.31 -13.08 -3.67
CA PRO A 58 -18.90 -12.73 -3.81
C PRO A 58 -18.66 -11.51 -4.71
N THR A 59 -19.47 -11.33 -5.75
CA THR A 59 -19.42 -10.15 -6.63
C THR A 59 -19.86 -8.87 -5.92
N MET A 60 -20.93 -8.90 -5.13
CA MET A 60 -21.38 -7.75 -4.35
C MET A 60 -20.36 -7.36 -3.28
N SER A 61 -19.72 -8.34 -2.64
CA SER A 61 -18.65 -8.10 -1.66
C SER A 61 -17.46 -7.34 -2.27
N LEU A 62 -17.07 -7.72 -3.48
CA LEU A 62 -15.97 -7.10 -4.21
C LEU A 62 -16.33 -5.66 -4.62
N LEU A 63 -17.54 -5.45 -5.16
CA LEU A 63 -18.01 -4.13 -5.55
C LEU A 63 -18.12 -3.19 -4.34
N ALA A 64 -18.63 -3.68 -3.22
CA ALA A 64 -18.73 -2.90 -1.99
C ALA A 64 -17.34 -2.56 -1.43
N PHE A 65 -16.40 -3.51 -1.46
CA PHE A 65 -15.00 -3.24 -1.11
C PHE A 65 -14.41 -2.12 -1.97
N PHE A 66 -14.52 -2.21 -3.30
CA PHE A 66 -14.02 -1.16 -4.19
C PHE A 66 -14.72 0.18 -3.96
N ALA A 67 -16.04 0.19 -3.78
CA ALA A 67 -16.80 1.42 -3.52
C ALA A 67 -16.32 2.12 -2.24
N ILE A 68 -16.14 1.36 -1.15
CA ILE A 68 -15.64 1.90 0.13
C ILE A 68 -14.18 2.35 -0.03
N ALA A 69 -13.32 1.52 -0.63
CA ALA A 69 -11.90 1.84 -0.81
C ALA A 69 -11.71 3.11 -1.66
N PHE A 70 -12.38 3.21 -2.81
CA PHE A 70 -12.34 4.42 -3.64
C PHE A 70 -12.98 5.63 -2.93
N GLY A 71 -14.04 5.42 -2.15
CA GLY A 71 -14.63 6.47 -1.31
C GLY A 71 -13.64 7.03 -0.30
N PHE A 72 -12.89 6.16 0.40
CA PHE A 72 -11.81 6.57 1.30
C PHE A 72 -10.68 7.26 0.57
N ILE A 73 -10.17 6.70 -0.53
CA ILE A 73 -9.08 7.30 -1.32
C ILE A 73 -9.48 8.71 -1.77
N PHE A 74 -10.70 8.87 -2.29
CA PHE A 74 -11.24 10.17 -2.67
C PHE A 74 -11.33 11.13 -1.47
N ALA A 75 -11.83 10.66 -0.33
CA ALA A 75 -11.94 11.47 0.89
C ALA A 75 -10.56 11.90 1.42
N ILE A 76 -9.56 11.01 1.42
CA ILE A 76 -8.18 11.30 1.80
C ILE A 76 -7.61 12.37 0.88
N GLU A 77 -7.75 12.19 -0.43
CA GLU A 77 -7.20 13.11 -1.42
C GLU A 77 -7.88 14.49 -1.36
N ARG A 78 -9.18 14.53 -1.04
CA ARG A 78 -9.92 15.78 -0.76
C ARG A 78 -9.48 16.46 0.53
N THR A 79 -9.10 15.70 1.56
CA THR A 79 -8.77 16.22 2.89
C THR A 79 -7.27 16.32 3.17
N LYS A 80 -6.42 16.00 2.19
CA LYS A 80 -4.96 15.93 2.33
C LYS A 80 -4.28 17.23 2.77
N ASN A 81 -4.92 18.38 2.59
CA ASN A 81 -4.39 19.69 2.99
C ASN A 81 -4.85 20.12 4.40
N SER A 82 -5.53 19.23 5.14
CA SER A 82 -6.05 19.47 6.49
C SER A 82 -5.61 18.36 7.44
N SER A 83 -5.62 18.64 8.75
CA SER A 83 -5.39 17.62 9.79
C SER A 83 -6.41 16.49 9.74
N LEU A 84 -7.61 16.76 9.21
CA LEU A 84 -8.63 15.73 8.95
C LEU A 84 -8.14 14.62 8.03
N GLY A 85 -7.26 14.91 7.06
CA GLY A 85 -6.73 13.90 6.15
C GLY A 85 -5.98 12.77 6.86
N VAL A 86 -5.32 13.07 7.98
CA VAL A 86 -4.66 12.06 8.82
C VAL A 86 -5.70 11.11 9.42
N PHE A 87 -6.77 11.63 10.01
CA PHE A 87 -7.82 10.80 10.60
C PHE A 87 -8.55 9.94 9.55
N VAL A 88 -8.82 10.50 8.37
CA VAL A 88 -9.43 9.73 7.27
C VAL A 88 -8.48 8.63 6.78
N LEU A 89 -7.18 8.91 6.68
CA LEU A 89 -6.17 7.91 6.33
C LEU A 89 -6.07 6.81 7.38
N LEU A 90 -6.07 7.14 8.68
CA LEU A 90 -6.06 6.15 9.75
C LEU A 90 -7.33 5.28 9.73
N GLY A 91 -8.50 5.90 9.50
CA GLY A 91 -9.76 5.17 9.30
C GLY A 91 -9.74 4.24 8.10
N PHE A 92 -9.15 4.67 6.98
CA PHE A 92 -8.94 3.82 5.81
C PHE A 92 -8.04 2.63 6.13
N THR A 93 -6.93 2.85 6.83
CA THR A 93 -6.01 1.77 7.19
C THR A 93 -6.62 0.79 8.20
N PHE A 94 -7.49 1.25 9.09
CA PHE A 94 -8.32 0.38 9.94
C PHE A 94 -9.26 -0.49 9.11
N PHE A 95 -9.97 0.10 8.14
CA PHE A 95 -10.84 -0.63 7.22
C PHE A 95 -10.06 -1.68 6.41
N MET A 96 -8.88 -1.35 5.92
CA MET A 96 -8.01 -2.29 5.22
C MET A 96 -7.55 -3.43 6.15
N GLY A 97 -7.25 -3.14 7.42
CA GLY A 97 -7.04 -4.14 8.46
C GLY A 97 -8.24 -5.08 8.63
N LEU A 98 -9.46 -4.56 8.68
CA LEU A 98 -10.68 -5.37 8.74
C LEU A 98 -10.84 -6.28 7.51
N MET A 99 -10.48 -5.82 6.32
CA MET A 99 -10.53 -6.63 5.09
C MET A 99 -9.49 -7.74 5.07
N LEU A 100 -8.36 -7.54 5.74
CA LEU A 100 -7.30 -8.52 5.91
C LEU A 100 -7.69 -9.69 6.84
N SER A 101 -8.70 -9.48 7.70
CA SER A 101 -9.08 -10.44 8.75
C SER A 101 -9.37 -11.84 8.21
N ARG A 102 -10.00 -11.96 7.04
CA ARG A 102 -10.35 -13.27 6.44
C ARG A 102 -9.11 -14.07 6.06
N LEU A 103 -8.12 -13.40 5.45
CA LEU A 103 -6.85 -14.04 5.12
C LEU A 103 -6.12 -14.44 6.41
N LEU A 104 -6.07 -13.56 7.40
CA LEU A 104 -5.42 -13.88 8.68
C LEU A 104 -6.11 -15.02 9.43
N ALA A 105 -7.44 -15.04 9.49
CA ALA A 105 -8.20 -16.13 10.10
C ALA A 105 -7.94 -17.46 9.40
N PHE A 106 -7.81 -17.46 8.06
CA PHE A 106 -7.42 -18.63 7.31
C PHE A 106 -6.01 -19.12 7.70
N ILE A 107 -5.01 -18.24 7.76
CA ILE A 107 -3.65 -18.70 8.09
C ILE A 107 -3.50 -19.05 9.58
N LEU A 108 -4.23 -18.39 10.48
CA LEU A 108 -4.28 -18.71 11.91
C LEU A 108 -4.90 -20.08 12.19
N GLY A 109 -5.59 -20.67 11.22
CA GLY A 109 -6.02 -22.07 11.27
C GLY A 109 -4.88 -23.08 11.13
N PHE A 110 -3.69 -22.67 10.66
CA PHE A 110 -2.49 -23.51 10.67
C PHE A 110 -1.83 -23.50 12.04
N SER A 111 -1.21 -24.62 12.45
CA SER A 111 -0.50 -24.71 13.74
C SER A 111 0.70 -23.78 13.83
N ASN A 112 1.30 -23.43 12.69
CA ASN A 112 2.37 -22.43 12.58
C ASN A 112 1.88 -21.06 12.05
N GLY A 113 0.57 -20.79 12.04
CA GLY A 113 -0.03 -19.60 11.44
C GLY A 113 0.55 -18.27 11.94
N ALA A 114 0.76 -18.13 13.25
CA ALA A 114 1.39 -16.94 13.84
C ALA A 114 2.82 -16.71 13.32
N SER A 115 3.58 -17.79 13.11
CA SER A 115 4.94 -17.71 12.55
C SER A 115 4.91 -17.26 11.09
N LEU A 116 3.94 -17.73 10.29
CA LEU A 116 3.78 -17.30 8.89
C LEU A 116 3.44 -15.81 8.79
N ILE A 117 2.56 -15.31 9.67
CA ILE A 117 2.22 -13.87 9.74
C ILE A 117 3.46 -13.05 10.08
N MET A 118 4.23 -13.48 11.08
CA MET A 118 5.48 -12.82 11.47
C MET A 118 6.52 -12.82 10.34
N LEU A 119 6.66 -13.93 9.62
CA LEU A 119 7.54 -14.03 8.46
C LEU A 119 7.09 -13.10 7.32
N ALA A 120 5.80 -13.03 7.02
CA ALA A 120 5.26 -12.11 6.02
C ALA A 120 5.49 -10.65 6.41
N PHE A 121 5.26 -10.30 7.67
CA PHE A 121 5.49 -8.96 8.19
C PHE A 121 6.97 -8.57 8.11
N GLY A 122 7.86 -9.43 8.60
CA GLY A 122 9.31 -9.22 8.54
C GLY A 122 9.83 -9.14 7.09
N GLY A 123 9.38 -10.02 6.21
CA GLY A 123 9.73 -10.02 4.79
C GLY A 123 9.29 -8.74 4.09
N THR A 124 8.08 -8.26 4.37
CA THR A 124 7.59 -6.97 3.85
C THR A 124 8.43 -5.80 4.36
N GLY A 125 8.81 -5.82 5.64
CA GLY A 125 9.71 -4.82 6.23
C GLY A 125 11.09 -4.78 5.56
N ILE A 126 11.67 -5.96 5.26
CA ILE A 126 12.95 -6.06 4.53
C ILE A 126 12.81 -5.51 3.11
N ILE A 127 11.74 -5.88 2.40
CA ILE A 127 11.46 -5.36 1.04
C ILE A 127 11.36 -3.84 1.09
N PHE A 128 10.57 -3.29 2.00
CA PHE A 128 10.40 -1.85 2.16
C PHE A 128 11.72 -1.15 2.46
N ALA A 129 12.49 -1.64 3.44
CA ALA A 129 13.79 -1.06 3.79
C ALA A 129 14.75 -1.09 2.59
N THR A 130 14.74 -2.17 1.82
CA THR A 130 15.57 -2.31 0.61
C THR A 130 15.14 -1.30 -0.46
N MET A 131 13.85 -1.24 -0.79
CA MET A 131 13.32 -0.33 -1.81
C MET A 131 13.49 1.13 -1.41
N ALA A 132 13.22 1.48 -0.15
CA ALA A 132 13.42 2.83 0.38
C ALA A 132 14.89 3.24 0.39
N THR A 133 15.80 2.32 0.71
CA THR A 133 17.25 2.57 0.62
C THR A 133 17.65 2.85 -0.82
N ILE A 134 17.26 1.99 -1.77
CA ILE A 134 17.58 2.20 -3.19
C ILE A 134 16.98 3.54 -3.68
N ALA A 135 15.74 3.84 -3.33
CA ALA A 135 15.07 5.08 -3.73
C ALA A 135 15.76 6.35 -3.19
N THR A 136 16.35 6.29 -1.99
CA THR A 136 17.02 7.43 -1.35
C THR A 136 18.46 7.63 -1.81
N VAL A 137 19.20 6.56 -2.11
CA VAL A 137 20.63 6.65 -2.49
C VAL A 137 20.86 6.62 -4.01
N SER A 138 19.91 6.09 -4.79
CA SER A 138 20.06 5.98 -6.25
C SER A 138 19.94 7.32 -6.94
N LYS A 139 20.89 7.59 -7.84
CA LYS A 139 20.86 8.74 -8.76
C LYS A 139 20.06 8.46 -10.05
N ARG A 140 19.62 7.22 -10.28
CA ARG A 140 18.79 6.87 -11.45
C ARG A 140 17.40 7.43 -11.28
N ASP A 141 16.84 8.01 -12.34
CA ASP A 141 15.45 8.43 -12.38
C ASP A 141 14.53 7.24 -12.70
N PHE A 142 13.63 6.90 -11.79
CA PHE A 142 12.60 5.88 -11.96
C PHE A 142 11.23 6.47 -12.36
N SER A 143 11.14 7.78 -12.64
CA SER A 143 9.88 8.42 -13.06
C SER A 143 9.20 7.73 -14.25
N GLY A 144 9.99 7.20 -15.19
CA GLY A 144 9.50 6.45 -16.35
C GLY A 144 8.89 5.09 -16.02
N LEU A 145 9.13 4.55 -14.83
CA LEU A 145 8.66 3.23 -14.41
C LEU A 145 7.15 3.22 -14.14
N GLY A 146 6.56 4.36 -13.74
CA GLY A 146 5.15 4.44 -13.33
C GLY A 146 4.15 3.94 -14.38
N LYS A 147 4.39 4.19 -15.68
CA LYS A 147 3.50 3.70 -16.76
C LYS A 147 3.51 2.18 -16.87
N TRP A 148 4.69 1.57 -16.72
CA TRP A 148 4.84 0.11 -16.76
C TRP A 148 4.23 -0.55 -15.54
N LEU A 149 4.43 0.02 -14.35
CA LEU A 149 3.84 -0.49 -13.12
C LEU A 149 2.31 -0.41 -13.15
N PHE A 150 1.76 0.67 -13.71
CA PHE A 150 0.32 0.82 -13.87
C PHE A 150 -0.28 -0.25 -14.77
N MET A 151 0.37 -0.52 -15.92
CA MET A 151 -0.01 -1.64 -16.78
C MET A 151 0.11 -2.99 -16.07
N GLY A 152 1.16 -3.18 -15.25
CA GLY A 152 1.32 -4.38 -14.42
C GLY A 152 0.16 -4.60 -13.44
N VAL A 153 -0.31 -3.53 -12.79
CA VAL A 153 -1.47 -3.58 -11.89
C VAL A 153 -2.75 -3.94 -12.65
N ILE A 154 -2.95 -3.39 -13.86
CA ILE A 154 -4.08 -3.77 -14.71
C ILE A 154 -4.03 -5.27 -15.02
N VAL A 155 -2.86 -5.80 -15.39
CA VAL A 155 -2.70 -7.24 -15.67
C VAL A 155 -3.02 -8.08 -14.44
N ILE A 156 -2.53 -7.70 -13.25
CA ILE A 156 -2.84 -8.37 -11.98
C ILE A 156 -4.34 -8.35 -11.70
N LEU A 157 -5.01 -7.20 -11.88
CA LEU A 157 -6.45 -7.07 -11.67
C LEU A 157 -7.25 -7.97 -12.61
N LEU A 158 -6.93 -7.96 -13.91
CA LEU A 158 -7.58 -8.80 -14.90
C LEU A 158 -7.34 -10.29 -14.62
N ALA A 159 -6.12 -10.67 -14.26
CA ALA A 159 -5.79 -12.04 -13.88
C ALA A 159 -6.51 -12.47 -12.60
N GLY A 160 -6.65 -11.57 -11.61
CA GLY A 160 -7.43 -11.80 -10.41
C GLY A 160 -8.91 -12.05 -10.70
N ILE A 161 -9.52 -11.23 -11.55
CA ILE A 161 -10.91 -11.40 -12.00
C ILE A 161 -11.06 -12.71 -12.78
N ALA A 162 -10.16 -13.02 -13.71
CA ALA A 162 -10.18 -14.27 -14.45
C ALA A 162 -10.08 -15.48 -13.50
N ASN A 163 -9.23 -15.40 -12.48
CA ASN A 163 -9.07 -16.47 -11.51
C ASN A 163 -10.32 -16.71 -10.66
N MET A 164 -11.22 -15.73 -10.52
CA MET A 164 -12.52 -15.93 -9.85
C MET A 164 -13.45 -16.88 -10.63
N PHE A 165 -13.27 -17.01 -11.94
CA PHE A 165 -14.05 -17.95 -12.75
C PHE A 165 -13.29 -19.26 -12.97
N LEU A 166 -11.98 -19.16 -13.21
CA LEU A 166 -11.14 -20.30 -13.55
C LEU A 166 -10.70 -21.13 -12.33
N HIS A 167 -10.62 -20.52 -11.15
CA HIS A 167 -10.20 -21.16 -9.89
C HIS A 167 -8.87 -21.93 -10.00
N LEU A 168 -7.88 -21.36 -10.69
CA LEU A 168 -6.61 -22.02 -10.97
C LEU A 168 -5.57 -21.69 -9.89
N PRO A 169 -5.09 -22.68 -9.10
CA PRO A 169 -4.09 -22.44 -8.06
C PRO A 169 -2.78 -21.87 -8.62
N ALA A 170 -2.35 -22.34 -9.80
CA ALA A 170 -1.16 -21.85 -10.47
C ALA A 170 -1.26 -20.38 -10.91
N LEU A 171 -2.45 -19.93 -11.32
CA LEU A 171 -2.71 -18.53 -11.68
C LEU A 171 -2.62 -17.64 -10.43
N MET A 172 -3.23 -18.06 -9.32
CA MET A 172 -3.14 -17.35 -8.04
C MET A 172 -1.70 -17.15 -7.59
N LEU A 173 -0.87 -18.21 -7.63
CA LEU A 173 0.55 -18.13 -7.30
C LEU A 173 1.31 -17.16 -8.21
N THR A 174 1.08 -17.24 -9.52
CA THR A 174 1.70 -16.35 -10.50
C THR A 174 1.34 -14.89 -10.22
N VAL A 175 0.05 -14.63 -9.97
CA VAL A 175 -0.45 -13.30 -9.62
C VAL A 175 0.18 -12.79 -8.34
N SER A 176 0.30 -13.61 -7.29
CA SER A 176 0.91 -13.18 -6.03
C SER A 176 2.40 -12.86 -6.17
N VAL A 177 3.17 -13.65 -6.92
CA VAL A 177 4.59 -13.36 -7.18
C VAL A 177 4.74 -12.07 -7.98
N LEU A 178 3.94 -11.89 -9.02
CA LEU A 178 3.95 -10.66 -9.83
C LEU A 178 3.52 -9.45 -9.01
N ALA A 179 2.52 -9.59 -8.13
CA ALA A 179 2.08 -8.54 -7.24
C ALA A 179 3.20 -8.13 -6.27
N ILE A 180 3.90 -9.07 -5.64
CA ILE A 180 5.05 -8.75 -4.78
C ILE A 180 6.09 -7.96 -5.57
N ALA A 181 6.47 -8.39 -6.77
CA ALA A 181 7.45 -7.70 -7.60
C ALA A 181 6.99 -6.28 -8.00
N ILE A 182 5.75 -6.15 -8.49
CA ILE A 182 5.19 -4.88 -8.96
C ILE A 182 5.01 -3.88 -7.81
N PHE A 183 4.44 -4.30 -6.68
CA PHE A 183 4.25 -3.41 -5.54
C PHE A 183 5.56 -3.08 -4.82
N SER A 184 6.56 -3.96 -4.84
CA SER A 184 7.93 -3.61 -4.42
C SER A 184 8.53 -2.52 -5.30
N ALA A 185 8.34 -2.61 -6.62
CA ALA A 185 8.80 -1.59 -7.55
C ALA A 185 7.99 -0.28 -7.43
N TYR A 186 6.71 -0.34 -7.07
CA TYR A 186 5.92 0.84 -6.70
C TYR A 186 6.47 1.51 -5.42
N MET A 187 6.81 0.75 -4.37
CA MET A 187 7.43 1.35 -3.17
C MET A 187 8.70 2.14 -3.53
N LEU A 188 9.56 1.58 -4.37
CA LEU A 188 10.74 2.27 -4.88
C LEU A 188 10.36 3.57 -5.62
N PHE A 189 9.40 3.48 -6.55
CA PHE A 189 8.91 4.60 -7.33
C PHE A 189 8.31 5.70 -6.43
N ASP A 190 7.46 5.34 -5.48
CA ASP A 190 6.75 6.27 -4.61
C ASP A 190 7.68 6.92 -3.59
N VAL A 191 8.57 6.16 -2.95
CA VAL A 191 9.61 6.74 -2.09
C VAL A 191 10.49 7.69 -2.89
N GLN A 192 10.94 7.31 -4.10
CA GLN A 192 11.78 8.18 -4.90
C GLN A 192 11.03 9.46 -5.31
N ARG A 193 9.74 9.36 -5.61
CA ARG A 193 8.91 10.53 -5.93
C ARG A 193 8.86 11.52 -4.77
N VAL A 194 8.80 11.05 -3.52
CA VAL A 194 8.88 11.93 -2.33
C VAL A 194 10.30 12.50 -2.16
N VAL A 195 11.34 11.67 -2.30
CA VAL A 195 12.75 12.07 -2.20
C VAL A 195 13.11 13.17 -3.21
N ASN A 196 12.63 13.03 -4.44
CA ASN A 196 12.88 13.97 -5.52
C ASN A 196 11.98 15.21 -5.45
N GLY A 197 10.97 15.23 -4.56
CA GLY A 197 10.03 16.34 -4.41
C GLY A 197 8.91 16.36 -5.45
N GLY A 198 8.69 15.26 -6.17
CA GLY A 198 7.55 15.08 -7.06
C GLY A 198 6.22 14.88 -6.32
N GLU A 199 6.27 14.39 -5.07
CA GLU A 199 5.15 14.41 -4.14
C GLU A 199 5.50 15.30 -2.94
N THR A 200 4.62 16.26 -2.66
CA THR A 200 4.84 17.28 -1.62
C THR A 200 3.88 17.12 -0.44
N ASN A 201 2.89 16.24 -0.55
CA ASN A 201 1.94 15.94 0.50
C ASN A 201 2.26 14.59 1.15
N TYR A 202 2.60 14.62 2.44
CA TYR A 202 2.95 13.41 3.20
C TYR A 202 1.76 12.45 3.38
N ILE A 203 0.51 12.92 3.31
CA ILE A 203 -0.69 12.07 3.43
C ILE A 203 -0.87 11.27 2.13
N THR A 204 -0.80 11.93 0.96
CA THR A 204 -0.85 11.25 -0.34
C THR A 204 0.33 10.28 -0.51
N ALA A 205 1.53 10.68 -0.10
CA ALA A 205 2.70 9.81 -0.07
C ALA A 205 2.51 8.59 0.84
N THR A 206 1.95 8.79 2.04
CA THR A 206 1.70 7.69 2.98
C THR A 206 0.68 6.73 2.43
N LEU A 207 -0.40 7.22 1.82
CA LEU A 207 -1.43 6.38 1.21
C LEU A 207 -0.85 5.47 0.13
N ALA A 208 -0.03 6.00 -0.77
CA ALA A 208 0.59 5.23 -1.84
C ALA A 208 1.51 4.12 -1.28
N ILE A 209 2.46 4.49 -0.44
CA ILE A 209 3.43 3.55 0.16
C ILE A 209 2.72 2.51 1.05
N TYR A 210 1.65 2.91 1.75
CA TYR A 210 0.83 1.99 2.55
C TYR A 210 0.14 0.94 1.67
N LEU A 211 -0.44 1.35 0.55
CA LEU A 211 -1.09 0.42 -0.39
C LEU A 211 -0.08 -0.59 -0.95
N ASP A 212 1.13 -0.15 -1.25
CA ASP A 212 2.19 -1.05 -1.71
C ASP A 212 2.59 -2.06 -0.63
N LEU A 213 2.83 -1.60 0.59
CA LEU A 213 3.12 -2.45 1.75
C LEU A 213 2.01 -3.47 1.99
N TYR A 214 0.75 -3.03 1.97
CA TYR A 214 -0.41 -3.89 2.17
C TYR A 214 -0.47 -4.99 1.10
N ASN A 215 -0.24 -4.63 -0.17
CA ASN A 215 -0.26 -5.59 -1.26
C ASN A 215 0.92 -6.56 -1.20
N VAL A 216 2.14 -6.10 -0.87
CA VAL A 216 3.28 -7.01 -0.67
C VAL A 216 3.02 -7.96 0.49
N PHE A 217 2.55 -7.45 1.64
CA PHE A 217 2.24 -8.26 2.81
C PHE A 217 1.19 -9.34 2.50
N THR A 218 0.06 -8.96 1.91
CA THR A 218 -1.03 -9.90 1.61
C THR A 218 -0.60 -11.00 0.64
N ASN A 219 0.13 -10.65 -0.42
CA ASN A 219 0.59 -11.62 -1.40
C ASN A 219 1.72 -12.50 -0.86
N LEU A 220 2.63 -11.96 -0.05
CA LEU A 220 3.67 -12.74 0.61
C LEU A 220 3.05 -13.72 1.61
N LEU A 221 2.09 -13.25 2.41
CA LEU A 221 1.36 -14.09 3.36
C LEU A 221 0.56 -15.19 2.66
N ALA A 222 -0.08 -14.89 1.53
CA ALA A 222 -0.78 -15.88 0.72
C ALA A 222 0.17 -16.99 0.24
N ILE A 223 1.33 -16.64 -0.31
CA ILE A 223 2.36 -17.60 -0.75
C ILE A 223 2.85 -18.44 0.43
N LEU A 224 3.20 -17.80 1.55
CA LEU A 224 3.66 -18.49 2.75
C LEU A 224 2.58 -19.42 3.33
N GLY A 225 1.30 -19.06 3.25
CA GLY A 225 0.18 -19.92 3.62
C GLY A 225 0.06 -21.17 2.76
N ILE A 226 0.28 -21.04 1.45
CA ILE A 226 0.17 -22.14 0.49
C ILE A 226 1.32 -23.14 0.66
N PHE A 227 2.56 -22.66 0.80
CA PHE A 227 3.74 -23.51 0.81
C PHE A 227 4.27 -23.86 2.21
N GLY A 228 3.97 -23.03 3.21
CA GLY A 228 4.49 -23.16 4.57
C GLY A 228 3.44 -23.50 5.63
N GLY A 229 2.15 -23.63 5.26
CA GLY A 229 1.07 -23.94 6.20
C GLY A 229 1.11 -25.39 6.72
N ASN A 230 1.28 -25.57 8.03
CA ASN A 230 1.22 -26.88 8.68
C ASN A 230 -0.17 -27.10 9.31
N ARG A 231 -0.76 -28.29 9.07
CA ARG A 231 -2.10 -28.67 9.56
C ARG A 231 -2.09 -29.65 10.74
N ASN A 232 -0.89 -29.98 11.25
CA ASN A 232 -0.68 -30.93 12.34
C ASN A 232 -0.89 -30.26 13.70
#